data_AF-A0A968FTB8-F1
#
_entry.id   AF-A0A968FTB8-F1
#
_cell.length_a   1.000
_cell.length_b   1.000
_cell.length_c   1.000
_cell.angle_alpha   90.00
_cell.angle_beta   90.00
_cell.angle_gamma   90.00
#
_symmetry.space_group_name_H-M   'P 1'
#
loop_
_entity.id
_entity.type
_entity.pdbx_description
1 polymer ?
#
loop_
_entity_poly.entity_id
_entity_poly.type
_entity_poly.pdbx_seq_one_letter_code
_entity_poly.pdbx_strand_id
1 'polypeptide(L)' 'MNKTVPESLELIRAIREKVGAGCSSEVVVIPPFTSLFSVQEALRGSDLKLGAQNLSQSPQGALTGEVSGAMLISAG' A
#
# COMPACT_ATOMS: atom_id res chain seq x y z
N MET A 1 -0.36 -2.30 14.37
CA MET A 1 -1.44 -2.17 13.37
C MET A 1 -2.12 -0.84 13.59
N ASN A 2 -1.91 0.14 12.71
CA ASN A 2 -2.40 1.51 12.86
C ASN A 2 -3.18 1.93 11.62
N LYS A 3 -4.11 2.87 11.80
CA LYS A 3 -4.91 3.52 10.77
C LYS A 3 -5.99 2.64 10.15
N THR A 4 -7.16 3.23 10.06
CA THR A 4 -8.29 2.81 9.22
C THR A 4 -8.08 3.27 7.78
N VAL A 5 -9.00 2.91 6.88
CA VAL A 5 -8.94 3.36 5.48
C VAL A 5 -8.98 4.89 5.37
N PRO A 6 -9.91 5.63 6.03
CA PRO A 6 -9.92 7.09 5.95
C PRO A 6 -8.63 7.75 6.46
N GLU A 7 -8.12 7.31 7.61
CA GLU A 7 -6.87 7.84 8.19
C GLU A 7 -5.65 7.53 7.31
N SER A 8 -5.66 6.37 6.63
CA SER A 8 -4.62 6.04 5.66
C SER A 8 -4.67 7.01 4.47
N LEU A 9 -5.86 7.26 3.91
CA LEU A 9 -6.03 8.19 2.79
C LEU A 9 -5.65 9.63 3.16
N GLU A 10 -5.99 10.08 4.36
CA GLU A 10 -5.57 11.39 4.87
C GLU A 10 -4.05 11.52 4.92
N LEU A 11 -3.36 10.52 5.49
CA LEU A 11 -1.90 10.51 5.54
C LEU A 11 -1.28 10.50 4.14
N ILE A 12 -1.82 9.70 3.21
CA ILE A 12 -1.28 9.59 1.85
C ILE A 12 -1.40 10.91 1.08
N ARG A 13 -2.51 11.64 1.24
CA ARG A 13 -2.66 12.99 0.67
C ARG A 13 -1.59 13.94 1.22
N ALA A 14 -1.41 13.95 2.54
CA ALA A 14 -0.40 14.78 3.19
C ALA A 14 1.04 14.43 2.76
N ILE A 15 1.35 13.14 2.56
CA ILE A 15 2.66 12.71 2.04
C ILE A 15 2.85 13.20 0.61
N ARG A 16 1.85 13.02 -0.27
CA ARG A 16 1.93 13.42 -1.67
C ARG A 16 2.16 14.93 -1.82
N GLU A 17 1.48 15.74 -1.02
CA GLU A 17 1.67 17.19 -1.00
C GLU A 17 3.08 17.59 -0.56
N LYS A 18 3.67 16.87 0.41
CA LYS A 18 5.01 17.19 0.96
C LYS A 18 6.17 16.68 0.12
N VAL A 19 6.04 15.48 -0.46
CA VAL A 19 7.09 14.88 -1.29
C VAL A 19 7.14 15.57 -2.65
N GLY A 20 5.98 15.96 -3.20
CA GLY A 20 5.90 16.61 -4.51
C GLY A 20 6.42 15.73 -5.65
N ALA A 21 6.56 16.33 -6.83
CA ALA A 21 7.20 15.69 -7.98
C ALA A 21 8.72 15.88 -7.92
N GLY A 22 9.50 14.89 -8.35
CA GLY A 22 10.96 15.02 -8.51
C GLY A 22 11.78 14.83 -7.22
N CYS A 23 11.23 14.12 -6.22
CA CYS A 23 12.03 13.66 -5.09
C CYS A 23 13.14 12.73 -5.60
N SER A 24 14.40 12.98 -5.24
CA SER A 24 15.53 12.15 -5.65
C SER A 24 15.58 10.80 -4.92
N SER A 25 14.79 10.64 -3.87
CA SER A 25 14.71 9.43 -3.07
C SER A 25 13.46 8.63 -3.42
N GLU A 26 13.57 7.30 -3.36
CA GLU A 26 12.39 6.44 -3.44
C GLU A 26 11.60 6.52 -2.13
N VAL A 27 10.30 6.75 -2.24
CA VAL A 27 9.39 6.80 -1.09
C VAL A 27 8.36 5.68 -1.24
N VAL A 28 8.37 4.76 -0.28
CA VAL A 28 7.45 3.62 -0.22
C VAL A 28 6.50 3.79 0.96
N VAL A 29 5.20 3.56 0.73
CA VAL A 29 4.18 3.51 1.79
C VAL A 29 3.66 2.09 1.96
N ILE A 30 3.49 1.65 3.21
CA ILE A 30 3.18 0.26 3.54
C ILE A 30 1.98 0.22 4.52
N PRO A 31 0.73 0.45 4.04
CA PRO A 31 -0.46 0.49 4.89
C PRO A 31 -0.90 -0.91 5.35
N PRO A 32 -1.84 -1.02 6.32
CA PRO A 32 -2.50 -2.30 6.62
C PRO A 32 -3.20 -2.88 5.38
N PHE A 33 -3.31 -4.21 5.30
CA PHE A 33 -3.92 -4.90 4.15
C PHE A 33 -5.30 -4.37 3.77
N THR A 34 -6.11 -4.01 4.78
CA THR A 34 -7.46 -3.44 4.59
C THR A 34 -7.49 -2.12 3.83
N SER A 35 -6.34 -1.45 3.69
CA SER A 35 -6.21 -0.13 3.04
C SER A 35 -5.41 -0.17 1.74
N LEU A 36 -4.81 -1.30 1.35
CA LEU A 36 -3.92 -1.38 0.17
C LEU A 36 -4.57 -0.85 -1.10
N PHE A 37 -5.75 -1.37 -1.44
CA PHE A 37 -6.47 -0.98 -2.66
C PHE A 37 -6.80 0.53 -2.67
N SER A 38 -7.33 1.05 -1.56
CA SER A 38 -7.70 2.48 -1.49
C SER A 38 -6.46 3.38 -1.56
N VAL A 39 -5.36 2.97 -0.95
CA VAL A 39 -4.09 3.71 -1.04
C VAL A 39 -3.55 3.66 -2.46
N GLN A 40 -3.56 2.51 -3.14
CA GLN A 40 -3.13 2.40 -4.53
C GLN A 40 -3.86 3.40 -5.44
N GLU A 41 -5.18 3.48 -5.32
CA GLU A 41 -5.98 4.44 -6.08
C GLU A 41 -5.57 5.89 -5.79
N ALA A 42 -5.25 6.20 -4.53
CA ALA A 42 -4.79 7.53 -4.13
C ALA A 42 -3.36 7.88 -4.60
N LEU A 43 -2.53 6.87 -4.88
CA LEU A 43 -1.16 7.03 -5.39
C LEU A 43 -1.08 7.15 -6.91
N ARG A 44 -2.16 6.88 -7.66
CA ARG A 44 -2.16 6.96 -9.12
C ARG A 44 -1.63 8.32 -9.62
N GLY A 45 -0.65 8.26 -10.51
CA GLY A 45 0.00 9.45 -11.08
C GLY A 45 0.96 10.17 -10.14
N SER A 46 1.39 9.53 -9.05
CA SER A 46 2.50 10.00 -8.21
C SER A 46 3.72 9.08 -8.34
N ASP A 47 4.90 9.58 -7.93
CA ASP A 47 6.15 8.80 -7.89
C ASP A 47 6.26 7.89 -6.64
N LEU A 48 5.30 7.98 -5.72
CA LEU A 48 5.26 7.18 -4.50
C LEU A 48 4.98 5.71 -4.84
N LYS A 49 5.64 4.79 -4.13
CA LYS A 49 5.49 3.34 -4.29
C LYS A 49 4.61 2.75 -3.19
N LEU A 50 3.89 1.69 -3.52
CA LEU A 50 3.11 0.91 -2.57
C LEU A 50 3.85 -0.38 -2.20
N GLY A 51 3.76 -0.78 -0.93
CA GLY A 51 4.22 -2.08 -0.45
C GLY A 51 3.26 -2.68 0.57
N ALA A 52 3.53 -3.92 0.97
CA ALA A 52 2.73 -4.66 1.94
C ALA A 52 3.56 -5.08 3.17
N GLN A 53 2.92 -5.21 4.32
CA GLN A 53 3.61 -5.45 5.59
C GLN A 53 4.08 -6.90 5.78
N ASN A 54 3.44 -7.84 5.09
CA ASN A 54 3.78 -9.26 5.13
C ASN A 54 3.34 -9.95 3.83
N LEU A 55 3.88 -11.15 3.59
CA LEU A 55 3.60 -12.00 2.44
C LEU A 55 3.65 -13.46 2.89
N SER A 56 2.65 -14.25 2.51
CA SER A 56 2.68 -15.69 2.71
C SER A 56 3.77 -16.36 1.87
N GLN A 57 4.45 -17.36 2.42
CA GLN A 57 5.42 -18.18 1.67
C GLN A 57 4.74 -19.06 0.62
N SER A 58 3.46 -19.35 0.78
CA SER A 58 2.69 -20.17 -0.16
C SER A 58 2.01 -19.28 -1.21
N PRO A 59 2.08 -19.63 -2.50
CA PRO A 59 1.43 -18.85 -3.56
C PRO A 59 -0.09 -18.90 -3.50
N GLN A 60 -0.68 -20.00 -3.00
CA GLN A 60 -2.12 -20.19 -2.80
C GLN A 60 -2.38 -21.45 -1.94
N GLY A 61 -3.56 -21.57 -1.33
CA GLY A 61 -3.98 -22.79 -0.64
C GLY A 61 -5.08 -22.56 0.40
N ALA A 62 -5.44 -23.61 1.14
CA ALA A 62 -6.38 -23.57 2.25
C ALA A 62 -5.71 -22.99 3.52
N LEU A 63 -5.28 -21.73 3.43
CA LEU A 63 -4.50 -21.02 4.44
C LEU A 63 -5.29 -19.80 4.93
N THR A 64 -6.25 -20.04 5.82
CA THR A 64 -7.16 -18.99 6.32
C THR A 64 -6.38 -17.83 6.94
N GLY A 65 -6.60 -16.62 6.41
CA GLY A 65 -5.99 -15.38 6.90
C GLY A 65 -4.65 -15.01 6.26
N GLU A 66 -4.05 -15.90 5.46
CA GLU A 66 -2.82 -15.62 4.73
C GLU A 66 -3.06 -14.75 3.48
N VAL A 67 -2.06 -13.96 3.10
CA VAL A 67 -2.10 -13.09 1.92
C VAL A 67 -1.01 -13.52 0.94
N SER A 68 -1.41 -13.92 -0.27
CA SER A 68 -0.47 -14.35 -1.32
C SER A 68 0.12 -13.17 -2.09
N GLY A 69 1.25 -13.41 -2.77
CA GLY A 69 1.87 -12.40 -3.62
C GLY A 69 0.96 -11.95 -4.76
N ALA A 70 0.20 -12.89 -5.35
CA ALA A 70 -0.77 -12.57 -6.39
C ALA A 70 -1.90 -11.65 -5.89
N MET A 71 -2.37 -11.83 -4.64
CA MET A 71 -3.34 -10.93 -4.02
C MET A 71 -2.77 -9.52 -3.81
N LEU A 72 -1.51 -9.41 -3.39
CA LEU A 72 -0.85 -8.11 -3.23
C LEU A 72 -0.70 -7.39 -4.57
N ILE A 73 -0.20 -8.08 -5.60
CA ILE A 73 -0.08 -7.52 -6.96
C ILE A 73 -1.45 -7.08 -7.51
N SER A 74 -2.51 -7.84 -7.22
CA SER A 74 -3.87 -7.46 -7.64
C SER A 74 -4.41 -6.24 -6.87
N ALA A 75 -3.96 -6.00 -5.65
CA ALA A 75 -4.42 -4.88 -4.82
C ALA A 75 -3.69 -3.56 -5.14
N GLY A 76 -2.49 -3.61 -5.73
CA GLY A 76 -1.76 -2.43 -6.19
C GLY A 76 -0.27 -2.62 -6.37
#